data_AF-A0AAX3N6H6-F1
#
_entry.id   AF-A0AAX3N6H6-F1
#
_cell.length_a   1.000
_cell.length_b   1.000
_cell.length_c   1.000
_cell.angle_alpha   90.00
_cell.angle_beta   90.00
_cell.angle_gamma   90.00
#
_symmetry.space_group_name_H-M   'P 1'
#
loop_
_entity.id
_entity.type
_entity.pdbx_description
1 polymer ?
#
loop_
_entity_poly.entity_id
_entity_poly.type
_entity_poly.pdbx_seq_one_letter_code
_entity_poly.pdbx_strand_id
1 'polypeptide(L)'
;MSYIHLSVQELQRLLSLFPASLKTEDTSLYNKLHDCLEKNKERSKYDFLIEQFSEFRLSQIFEIPEHLMDLEVGYYFGQFEGKTYRSVAKYLKRNDYTIMRDLMEITVYKLGNIRYIGPIGRSAIFDALDPYLIPKYFPTDVTTRSEHTTHKSVI
;
A
#
# COMPACT_ATOMS: atom_id res chain seq x y z
N MET A 1 -26.02 -7.11 -11.28
CA MET A 1 -25.98 -6.17 -10.15
C MET A 1 -24.84 -5.20 -10.41
N SER A 2 -25.12 -3.90 -10.53
CA SER A 2 -24.13 -2.87 -10.79
C SER A 2 -23.55 -2.39 -9.46
N TYR A 3 -22.27 -2.58 -9.23
CA TYR A 3 -21.59 -2.04 -8.04
C TYR A 3 -21.15 -0.60 -8.35
N ILE A 4 -21.67 0.37 -7.60
CA ILE A 4 -21.18 1.74 -7.67
C ILE A 4 -19.90 1.80 -6.84
N HIS A 5 -18.76 1.97 -7.50
CA HIS A 5 -17.50 2.30 -6.82
C HIS A 5 -17.54 3.77 -6.42
N LEU A 6 -17.51 4.04 -5.12
CA LEU A 6 -17.41 5.40 -4.57
C LEU A 6 -15.96 5.66 -4.15
N SER A 7 -15.38 6.74 -4.63
CA SER A 7 -14.08 7.25 -4.18
C SER A 7 -14.15 7.81 -2.76
N VAL A 8 -12.99 7.96 -2.10
CA VAL A 8 -12.88 8.54 -0.75
C VAL A 8 -13.45 9.96 -0.70
N GLN A 9 -13.26 10.76 -1.75
CA GLN A 9 -13.81 12.12 -1.84
C GLN A 9 -15.34 12.12 -1.93
N GLU A 10 -15.93 11.17 -2.65
CA GLU A 10 -17.39 11.04 -2.76
C GLU A 10 -17.99 10.57 -1.43
N LEU A 11 -17.34 9.65 -0.73
CA LEU A 11 -17.74 9.22 0.62
C LEU A 11 -17.67 10.38 1.63
N GLN A 12 -16.61 11.20 1.59
CA GLN A 12 -16.48 12.40 2.43
C GLN A 12 -17.55 13.44 2.12
N ARG A 13 -17.85 13.66 0.83
CA ARG A 13 -18.93 14.54 0.39
C ARG A 13 -20.28 14.04 0.91
N LEU A 14 -20.57 12.73 0.79
CA LEU A 14 -21.80 12.14 1.31
C LEU A 14 -21.92 12.32 2.83
N LEU A 15 -20.84 12.13 3.60
CA LEU A 15 -20.84 12.40 5.04
C LEU A 15 -21.11 13.88 5.36
N SER A 16 -20.58 14.81 4.57
CA SER A 16 -20.76 16.26 4.79
C SER A 16 -22.22 16.74 4.61
N LEU A 17 -23.05 15.95 3.92
CA LEU A 17 -24.47 16.25 3.70
C LEU A 17 -25.35 15.86 4.90
N PHE A 18 -24.82 15.15 5.91
CA PHE A 18 -25.57 14.82 7.12
C PHE A 18 -25.56 16.00 8.10
N PRO A 19 -26.74 16.48 8.55
CA PRO A 19 -26.84 17.45 9.65
C PRO A 19 -26.03 17.02 10.88
N ALA A 20 -25.35 17.96 11.52
CA ALA A 20 -24.58 17.70 12.76
C ALA A 20 -25.44 17.15 13.92
N SER A 21 -26.77 17.34 13.84
CA SER A 21 -27.77 16.87 14.80
C SER A 21 -28.18 15.40 14.64
N LEU A 22 -27.76 14.72 13.56
CA LEU A 22 -28.10 13.31 13.29
C LEU A 22 -27.16 12.30 13.95
N LYS A 23 -26.33 12.72 14.92
CA LYS A 23 -25.49 11.85 15.75
C LYS A 23 -26.31 11.13 16.85
N THR A 24 -27.50 10.65 16.51
CA THR A 24 -28.35 9.83 17.39
C THR A 24 -28.37 8.39 16.89
N GLU A 25 -28.63 7.46 17.80
CA GLU A 25 -28.40 6.00 17.73
C GLU A 25 -28.98 5.28 16.49
N ASP A 26 -29.83 5.94 15.68
CA ASP A 26 -30.53 5.36 14.54
C ASP A 26 -29.98 5.76 13.16
N THR A 27 -28.67 6.08 13.07
CA THR A 27 -28.02 6.43 11.80
C THR A 27 -27.11 5.32 11.28
N SER A 28 -27.70 4.16 10.95
CA SER A 28 -26.95 3.04 10.38
C SER A 28 -26.19 3.42 9.10
N LEU A 29 -26.70 4.36 8.30
CA LEU A 29 -26.03 4.81 7.08
C LEU A 29 -24.84 5.74 7.36
N TYR A 30 -24.96 6.68 8.30
CA TYR A 30 -23.85 7.55 8.72
C TYR A 30 -22.73 6.70 9.32
N ASN A 31 -23.06 5.79 10.24
CA ASN A 31 -22.09 4.88 10.86
C ASN A 31 -21.45 3.96 9.81
N LYS A 32 -22.21 3.41 8.85
CA LYS A 32 -21.63 2.61 7.75
C LYS A 32 -20.70 3.43 6.85
N LEU A 33 -21.04 4.67 6.54
CA LEU A 33 -20.19 5.57 5.73
C LEU A 33 -18.94 5.98 6.49
N HIS A 34 -19.07 6.29 7.79
CA HIS A 34 -17.97 6.61 8.68
C HIS A 34 -17.04 5.41 8.86
N ASP A 35 -17.57 4.22 9.14
CA ASP A 35 -16.81 2.97 9.21
C ASP A 35 -16.14 2.65 7.88
N CYS A 36 -16.80 2.89 6.75
CA CYS A 36 -16.20 2.69 5.44
C CYS A 36 -15.04 3.67 5.20
N LEU A 37 -15.16 4.91 5.66
CA LEU A 37 -14.09 5.89 5.58
C LEU A 37 -12.92 5.61 6.53
N GLU A 38 -13.19 5.20 7.76
CA GLU A 38 -12.16 4.78 8.70
C GLU A 38 -11.43 3.53 8.19
N LYS A 39 -12.17 2.54 7.67
CA LYS A 39 -11.57 1.39 6.98
C LYS A 39 -10.76 1.77 5.76
N ASN A 40 -11.14 2.81 5.02
CA ASN A 40 -10.35 3.32 3.89
C ASN A 40 -9.14 4.16 4.33
N LYS A 41 -9.19 4.83 5.48
CA LYS A 41 -8.04 5.55 6.05
C LYS A 41 -6.98 4.62 6.62
N GLU A 42 -7.39 3.46 7.13
CA GLU A 42 -6.48 2.43 7.65
C GLU A 42 -5.91 1.52 6.55
N ARG A 43 -6.41 1.61 5.32
CA ARG A 43 -5.90 0.82 4.21
C ARG A 43 -4.48 1.26 3.87
N SER A 44 -3.55 0.31 3.89
CA SER A 44 -2.20 0.55 3.40
C SER A 44 -2.29 0.91 1.93
N LYS A 45 -1.45 1.84 1.45
CA LYS A 45 -1.33 2.12 0.01
C LYS A 45 -0.98 0.87 -0.80
N TYR A 46 -0.55 -0.20 -0.14
CA TYR A 46 -0.20 -1.51 -0.70
C TYR A 46 -1.26 -2.60 -0.54
N ASP A 47 -2.45 -2.32 -0.02
CA ASP A 47 -3.46 -3.37 0.16
C ASP A 47 -3.87 -4.01 -1.17
N PHE A 48 -3.79 -3.27 -2.28
CA PHE A 48 -4.00 -3.82 -3.62
C PHE A 48 -3.00 -4.94 -3.96
N LEU A 49 -1.77 -4.91 -3.44
CA LEU A 49 -0.79 -5.98 -3.65
C LEU A 49 -1.27 -7.28 -3.00
N ILE A 50 -1.86 -7.17 -1.81
CA ILE A 50 -2.39 -8.32 -1.08
C ILE A 50 -3.65 -8.85 -1.76
N GLU A 51 -4.54 -7.96 -2.21
CA GLU A 51 -5.82 -8.33 -2.81
C GLU A 51 -5.68 -8.92 -4.23
N GLN A 52 -4.76 -8.41 -5.06
CA GLN A 52 -4.66 -8.76 -6.48
C GLN A 52 -3.46 -9.62 -6.84
N PHE A 53 -2.39 -9.57 -6.04
CA PHE A 53 -1.10 -10.18 -6.36
C PHE A 53 -0.61 -11.13 -5.26
N SER A 54 -1.53 -11.71 -4.47
CA SER A 54 -1.19 -12.60 -3.34
C SER A 54 -0.23 -13.73 -3.70
N GLU A 55 -0.39 -14.32 -4.89
CA GLU A 55 0.40 -15.45 -5.39
C GLU A 55 1.69 -15.03 -6.09
N PHE A 56 1.87 -13.75 -6.40
CA PHE A 56 3.05 -13.26 -7.09
C PHE A 56 4.23 -13.20 -6.13
N ARG A 57 5.41 -13.60 -6.63
CA ARG A 57 6.68 -13.34 -5.94
C ARG A 57 6.97 -11.84 -5.94
N LEU A 58 7.66 -11.37 -4.90
CA LEU A 58 8.08 -9.98 -4.86
C LEU A 58 8.98 -9.62 -6.05
N SER A 59 9.84 -10.52 -6.52
CA SER A 59 10.69 -10.34 -7.72
C SER A 59 9.90 -10.16 -9.01
N GLN A 60 8.62 -10.56 -9.05
CA GLN A 60 7.75 -10.31 -10.20
C GLN A 60 7.09 -8.92 -10.15
N ILE A 61 7.02 -8.31 -8.96
CA ILE A 61 6.35 -7.03 -8.70
C ILE A 61 7.38 -5.89 -8.65
N PHE A 62 8.55 -6.16 -8.10
CA PHE A 62 9.63 -5.20 -7.87
C PHE A 62 10.89 -5.62 -8.64
N GLU A 63 11.44 -4.70 -9.43
CA GLU A 63 12.65 -4.88 -10.22
C GLU A 63 13.87 -4.35 -9.44
N ILE A 64 14.38 -5.19 -8.53
CA ILE A 64 15.54 -4.85 -7.70
C ILE A 64 16.84 -5.05 -8.48
N PRO A 65 17.73 -4.05 -8.56
CA PRO A 65 19.05 -4.20 -9.16
C PRO A 65 19.84 -5.39 -8.57
N GLU A 66 20.54 -6.16 -9.41
CA GLU A 66 21.28 -7.36 -8.98
C GLU A 66 22.26 -7.10 -7.81
N HIS A 67 22.94 -5.95 -7.80
CA HIS A 67 23.86 -5.59 -6.71
C HIS A 67 23.17 -5.44 -5.35
N LEU A 68 21.85 -5.19 -5.33
CA LEU A 68 21.06 -5.16 -4.09
C LEU A 68 20.49 -6.53 -3.74
N MET A 69 20.30 -7.43 -4.72
CA MET A 69 19.79 -8.78 -4.51
C MET A 69 20.71 -9.63 -3.62
N ASP A 70 22.02 -9.39 -3.69
CA ASP A 70 23.01 -10.12 -2.89
C ASP A 70 23.31 -9.47 -1.53
N LEU A 71 22.66 -8.34 -1.20
CA LEU A 71 22.82 -7.71 0.10
C LEU A 71 22.12 -8.50 1.21
N GLU A 72 22.71 -8.47 2.40
CA GLU A 72 21.99 -8.88 3.60
C GLU A 72 20.78 -7.99 3.85
N VAL A 73 19.64 -8.58 4.21
CA VAL A 73 18.43 -7.82 4.56
C VAL A 73 18.71 -6.86 5.73
N GLY A 74 19.59 -7.26 6.65
CA GLY A 74 19.99 -6.42 7.79
C GLY A 74 20.71 -5.15 7.37
N TYR A 75 21.56 -5.25 6.34
CA TYR A 75 22.28 -4.11 5.80
C TYR A 75 21.35 -3.20 5.00
N TYR A 76 20.51 -3.80 4.14
CA TYR A 76 19.55 -3.06 3.30
C TYR A 76 18.52 -2.29 4.15
N PHE A 77 17.76 -2.97 5.00
CA PHE A 77 16.77 -2.31 5.87
C PHE A 77 17.42 -1.43 6.95
N GLY A 78 18.71 -1.62 7.23
CA GLY A 78 19.49 -0.77 8.13
C GLY A 78 19.74 0.64 7.60
N GLN A 79 19.55 0.88 6.30
CA GLN A 79 19.68 2.21 5.68
C GLN A 79 18.46 3.11 5.96
N PHE A 80 17.34 2.55 6.42
CA PHE A 80 16.09 3.30 6.64
C PHE A 80 15.95 3.73 8.10
N GLU A 81 15.45 4.94 8.31
CA GLU A 81 15.23 5.48 9.65
C GLU A 81 14.00 4.85 10.32
N GLY A 82 14.14 4.43 11.58
CA GLY A 82 13.02 4.02 12.42
C GLY A 82 13.22 2.71 13.17
N LYS A 83 12.42 2.51 14.23
CA LYS A 83 12.43 1.25 14.99
C LYS A 83 11.77 0.10 14.23
N THR A 84 10.84 0.42 13.32
CA THR A 84 10.11 -0.55 12.50
C THR A 84 11.04 -1.29 11.55
N TYR A 85 11.86 -0.59 10.75
CA TYR A 85 12.80 -1.21 9.81
C TYR A 85 13.83 -2.10 10.49
N ARG A 86 14.37 -1.68 11.64
CA ARG A 86 15.25 -2.51 12.48
C ARG A 86 14.58 -3.79 12.97
N SER A 87 13.31 -3.69 13.35
CA SER A 87 12.53 -4.86 13.78
C SER A 87 12.23 -5.79 12.61
N VAL A 88 11.85 -5.25 11.46
CA VAL A 88 11.65 -5.98 10.20
C VAL A 88 12.89 -6.78 9.84
N ALA A 89 14.06 -6.14 9.78
CA ALA A 89 15.33 -6.80 9.48
C ALA A 89 15.60 -7.99 10.42
N LYS A 90 15.37 -7.80 11.72
CA LYS A 90 15.53 -8.86 12.73
C LYS A 90 14.54 -10.00 12.53
N TYR A 91 13.29 -9.71 12.20
CA TYR A 91 12.27 -10.73 11.99
C TYR A 91 12.47 -11.48 10.68
N LEU A 92 12.90 -10.82 9.61
CA LEU A 92 13.27 -11.47 8.35
C LEU A 92 14.42 -12.47 8.56
N LYS A 93 15.50 -12.04 9.22
CA LYS A 93 16.64 -12.93 9.56
C LYS A 93 16.21 -14.14 10.42
N ARG A 94 15.24 -13.96 11.32
CA ARG A 94 14.72 -15.06 12.18
C ARG A 94 13.84 -16.06 11.44
N ASN A 95 13.35 -15.72 10.27
CA ASN A 95 12.55 -16.59 9.40
C ASN A 95 13.36 -17.01 8.15
N ASP A 96 14.68 -17.08 8.28
CA ASP A 96 15.62 -17.54 7.25
C ASP A 96 15.68 -16.68 5.97
N TYR A 97 15.16 -15.46 5.99
CA TYR A 97 15.37 -14.46 4.94
C TYR A 97 16.61 -13.64 5.29
N THR A 98 17.78 -14.14 4.91
CA THR A 98 19.06 -13.53 5.32
C THR A 98 19.59 -12.54 4.29
N ILE A 99 19.37 -12.83 3.01
CA ILE A 99 19.73 -11.97 1.87
C ILE A 99 18.48 -11.49 1.14
N MET A 100 18.61 -10.39 0.38
CA MET A 100 17.51 -9.81 -0.37
C MET A 100 16.94 -10.79 -1.39
N ARG A 101 17.78 -11.59 -2.06
CA ARG A 101 17.34 -12.63 -3.00
C ARG A 101 16.32 -13.58 -2.39
N ASP A 102 16.55 -14.05 -1.16
CA ASP A 102 15.60 -14.93 -0.46
C ASP A 102 14.27 -14.23 -0.21
N LEU A 103 14.33 -12.96 0.22
CA LEU A 103 13.14 -12.13 0.43
C LEU A 103 12.37 -11.94 -0.89
N MET A 104 13.05 -11.68 -2.00
CA MET A 104 12.39 -11.39 -3.27
C MET A 104 11.68 -12.60 -3.87
N GLU A 105 12.09 -13.82 -3.51
CA GLU A 105 11.47 -15.06 -3.98
C GLU A 105 10.20 -15.46 -3.21
N ILE A 106 9.83 -14.75 -2.14
CA ILE A 106 8.59 -15.02 -1.43
C ILE A 106 7.39 -14.41 -2.16
N THR A 107 6.23 -15.03 -1.97
CA THR A 107 4.96 -14.47 -2.45
C THR A 107 4.45 -13.38 -1.51
N VAL A 108 3.62 -12.47 -2.03
CA VAL A 108 2.94 -11.45 -1.21
C VAL A 108 2.14 -12.09 -0.08
N TYR A 109 1.48 -13.21 -0.34
CA TYR A 109 0.77 -13.99 0.68
C TYR A 109 1.72 -14.51 1.78
N LYS A 110 2.88 -15.07 1.40
CA LYS A 110 3.87 -15.56 2.37
C LYS A 110 4.46 -14.42 3.20
N LEU A 111 4.76 -13.28 2.58
CA LEU A 111 5.15 -12.05 3.28
C LEU A 111 4.09 -11.67 4.32
N GLY A 112 2.82 -11.80 3.94
CA GLY A 112 1.65 -11.63 4.79
C GLY A 112 1.62 -12.47 6.07
N ASN A 113 2.29 -13.62 6.06
CA ASN A 113 2.25 -14.64 7.10
C ASN A 113 3.61 -14.84 7.81
N ILE A 114 4.61 -14.00 7.54
CA ILE A 114 5.89 -14.09 8.25
C ILE A 114 5.66 -13.82 9.74
N ARG A 115 6.12 -14.75 10.58
CA ARG A 115 5.94 -14.64 12.03
C ARG A 115 6.57 -13.33 12.53
N TYR A 116 5.81 -12.59 13.33
CA TYR A 116 6.19 -11.29 13.92
C TYR A 116 6.23 -10.09 12.96
N ILE A 117 5.84 -10.27 11.69
CA ILE A 117 5.67 -9.16 10.74
C ILE A 117 4.17 -8.86 10.59
N GLY A 118 3.68 -7.92 11.39
CA GLY A 118 2.30 -7.42 11.30
C GLY A 118 2.10 -6.43 10.14
N PRO A 119 0.89 -5.86 10.00
CA PRO A 119 0.57 -4.90 8.93
C PRO A 119 1.58 -3.76 8.78
N ILE A 120 1.99 -3.15 9.89
CA ILE A 120 2.98 -2.05 9.91
C ILE A 120 4.33 -2.50 9.37
N GLY A 121 4.78 -3.71 9.71
CA GLY A 121 6.04 -4.26 9.22
C GLY A 121 5.99 -4.58 7.73
N ARG A 122 4.85 -5.07 7.23
CA ARG A 122 4.65 -5.31 5.80
C ARG A 122 4.66 -4.01 5.00
N SER A 123 3.95 -2.98 5.47
CA SER A 123 4.00 -1.66 4.84
C SER A 123 5.43 -1.12 4.80
N ALA A 124 6.20 -1.26 5.89
CA ALA A 124 7.61 -0.84 5.88
C ALA A 124 8.47 -1.61 4.87
N ILE A 125 8.22 -2.90 4.65
CA ILE A 125 8.91 -3.67 3.60
C ILE A 125 8.54 -3.12 2.22
N PHE A 126 7.26 -2.91 1.96
CA PHE A 126 6.81 -2.36 0.68
C PHE A 126 7.30 -0.92 0.46
N ASP A 127 7.31 -0.08 1.49
CA ASP A 127 7.85 1.29 1.43
C ASP A 127 9.34 1.30 1.08
N ALA A 128 10.12 0.36 1.63
CA ALA A 128 11.54 0.23 1.28
C ALA A 128 11.75 -0.21 -0.17
N LEU A 129 10.86 -1.07 -0.70
CA LEU A 129 10.93 -1.61 -2.06
C LEU A 129 10.23 -0.72 -3.10
N ASP A 130 9.42 0.25 -2.68
CA ASP A 130 8.64 1.18 -3.52
C ASP A 130 9.42 1.78 -4.69
N PRO A 131 10.69 2.22 -4.51
CA PRO A 131 11.48 2.78 -5.61
C PRO A 131 11.71 1.83 -6.78
N TYR A 132 11.50 0.53 -6.58
CA TYR A 132 11.73 -0.54 -7.55
C TYR A 132 10.42 -1.17 -8.04
N LEU A 133 9.27 -0.65 -7.63
CA LEU A 133 7.97 -1.16 -8.04
C LEU A 133 7.80 -1.02 -9.56
N ILE A 134 7.46 -2.10 -10.25
CA ILE A 134 7.28 -2.07 -11.70
C ILE A 134 5.96 -1.32 -12.01
N PRO A 135 5.98 -0.24 -12.81
CA PRO A 135 4.83 0.65 -12.99
C PRO A 135 3.54 -0.02 -13.47
N LYS A 136 3.62 -1.16 -14.17
CA LYS A 136 2.46 -1.91 -14.67
C LYS A 136 1.58 -2.50 -13.56
N TYR A 137 2.09 -2.60 -12.34
CA TYR A 137 1.34 -3.07 -11.18
C TYR A 137 0.71 -1.94 -10.37
N PHE A 138 1.01 -0.68 -10.70
CA PHE A 138 0.25 0.43 -10.14
C PHE A 138 -1.13 0.46 -10.81
N PRO A 139 -2.24 0.57 -10.06
CA PRO A 139 -3.51 0.93 -10.68
C PRO A 139 -3.32 2.29 -11.35
N THR A 140 -3.35 2.31 -12.69
CA THR A 140 -3.40 3.54 -13.50
C THR A 140 -4.70 4.25 -13.23
N ASP A 141 -4.77 4.99 -12.12
CA ASP A 141 -5.76 6.06 -11.91
C ASP A 141 -5.43 6.87 -10.64
N VAL A 142 -4.27 7.54 -10.62
CA VAL A 142 -4.12 8.86 -9.99
C VAL A 142 -3.03 9.61 -10.76
N THR A 143 -3.35 10.82 -11.25
CA THR A 143 -2.46 11.79 -11.94
C THR A 143 -2.03 11.50 -13.39
N THR A 144 -2.99 11.50 -14.32
CA THR A 144 -2.80 12.13 -15.65
C THR A 144 -4.08 12.83 -16.10
N ARG A 145 -4.44 13.92 -15.41
CA ARG A 145 -5.35 14.96 -15.91
C ARG A 145 -4.90 16.33 -15.43
N SER A 146 -3.82 16.81 -16.02
CA SER A 146 -3.50 18.22 -16.22
C SER A 146 -2.22 18.16 -17.04
N GLU A 147 -2.28 18.12 -18.36
CA GLU A 147 -2.19 19.32 -19.17
C GLU A 147 -2.78 19.01 -20.55
N HIS A 148 -3.98 19.50 -20.85
CA HIS A 148 -4.38 19.85 -22.22
C HIS A 148 -5.72 20.60 -22.18
N THR A 149 -5.63 21.89 -21.88
CA THR A 149 -6.59 22.88 -22.38
C THR A 149 -5.93 24.25 -22.47
N THR A 150 -5.42 24.53 -23.67
CA THR A 150 -5.62 25.76 -24.43
C THR A 150 -5.40 27.11 -23.73
N HIS A 151 -4.33 27.81 -24.13
CA HIS A 151 -4.45 29.21 -24.50
C HIS A 151 -3.73 29.47 -25.82
N LYS A 152 -4.53 29.54 -26.89
CA LYS A 152 -4.22 30.41 -28.04
C LYS A 152 -4.18 31.85 -27.51
N SER A 153 -3.18 32.61 -27.92
CA SER A 153 -3.37 33.96 -28.46
C SER A 153 -2.07 34.57 -29.00
N VAL A 154 -2.13 34.89 -30.30
CA VAL A 154 -1.65 36.11 -30.96
C VAL A 154 -0.13 36.30 -31.14
N ILE A 155 0.32 36.09 -32.39
CA ILE A 155 0.90 37.15 -33.25
C ILE A 155 0.26 37.00 -34.63
#